data_AF-A0A516GVS9-F1
#
_entry.id   AF-A0A516GVS9-F1
#
_cell.length_a   1.000
_cell.length_b   1.000
_cell.length_c   1.000
_cell.angle_alpha   90.00
_cell.angle_beta   90.00
_cell.angle_gamma   90.00
#
_symmetry.space_group_name_H-M   'P 1'
#
loop_
_entity.id
_entity.type
_entity.pdbx_description
1 polymer ?
#
loop_
_entity_poly.entity_id
_entity_poly.type
_entity_poly.pdbx_seq_one_letter_code
_entity_poly.pdbx_strand_id
1 'polypeptide(L)'
;MRCNYINWYLATYLISAFLADLTSIFFHHPKILMYCNLFYLVSYLSLLGFVLTKFKGIRFGMLLGVYLVVVFVINTYLLYQLYTVLDGIIKNPIMVMFFGLHTVTLVILAFVSFAVYLNSDTKSSILYLVMALCFIFSKVLFYIRNYYIYDWSLVLIELFLYSGGLIFLFYYMVNKNKAKKRAQKIRSYNFVFAKQKEQQQVLKQ
;
A
#
# COMPACT_ATOMS: atom_id res chain seq x y z
N MET A 1 -15.93 18.24 -6.51
CA MET A 1 -16.13 16.77 -6.41
C MET A 1 -16.21 16.36 -4.94
N ARG A 2 -17.39 16.02 -4.41
CA ARG A 2 -17.54 15.60 -2.99
C ARG A 2 -17.12 14.13 -2.82
N CYS A 3 -15.99 13.90 -2.16
CA CYS A 3 -15.45 12.59 -1.78
C CYS A 3 -15.99 12.17 -0.40
N ASN A 4 -17.27 11.80 -0.31
CA ASN A 4 -17.91 11.49 0.99
C ASN A 4 -17.48 10.14 1.62
N TYR A 5 -16.48 9.45 1.07
CA TYR A 5 -16.05 8.14 1.60
C TYR A 5 -14.54 7.95 1.41
N ILE A 6 -13.75 8.72 2.15
CA ILE A 6 -12.36 8.35 2.40
C ILE A 6 -12.42 7.16 3.37
N ASN A 7 -11.83 6.03 3.00
CA ASN A 7 -11.73 4.90 3.91
C ASN A 7 -10.82 5.31 5.07
N TRP A 8 -11.20 5.00 6.32
CA TRP A 8 -10.43 5.35 7.51
C TRP A 8 -8.95 4.96 7.37
N TYR A 9 -8.67 3.75 6.87
CA TYR A 9 -7.31 3.29 6.58
C TYR A 9 -6.53 4.19 5.61
N LEU A 10 -7.19 4.76 4.59
CA LEU A 10 -6.53 5.66 3.64
C LEU A 10 -6.30 7.05 4.24
N ALA A 11 -7.20 7.53 5.10
CA ALA A 11 -7.00 8.77 5.85
C ALA A 11 -5.81 8.65 6.80
N THR A 12 -5.76 7.56 7.59
CA THR A 12 -4.64 7.27 8.48
C THR A 12 -3.33 7.15 7.71
N TYR A 13 -3.33 6.47 6.56
CA TYR A 13 -2.15 6.41 5.68
C TYR A 13 -1.64 7.80 5.29
N LEU A 14 -2.52 8.66 4.75
CA LEU A 14 -2.14 9.99 4.26
C LEU A 14 -1.62 10.89 5.37
N ILE A 15 -2.30 10.91 6.53
CA ILE A 15 -1.89 11.72 7.68
C ILE A 15 -0.54 11.23 8.20
N SER A 16 -0.39 9.93 8.43
CA SER A 16 0.87 9.37 8.93
C SER A 16 2.02 9.51 7.94
N ALA A 17 1.78 9.36 6.64
CA ALA A 17 2.79 9.58 5.60
C ALA A 17 3.25 11.04 5.58
N PHE A 18 2.31 11.98 5.64
CA PHE A 18 2.61 13.41 5.67
C PHE A 18 3.39 13.80 6.93
N LEU A 19 3.03 13.28 8.10
CA LEU A 19 3.78 13.48 9.34
C LEU A 19 5.20 12.87 9.25
N ALA A 20 5.34 11.70 8.63
CA ALA A 20 6.64 11.07 8.41
C ALA A 20 7.52 11.94 7.50
N ASP A 21 6.97 12.45 6.39
CA ASP A 21 7.69 13.31 5.45
C ASP A 21 8.11 14.64 6.11
N LEU A 22 7.22 15.28 6.90
CA LEU A 22 7.55 16.50 7.66
C LEU A 22 8.64 16.27 8.70
N THR A 23 8.53 15.18 9.47
CA THR A 23 9.53 14.86 10.50
C THR A 23 10.85 14.42 9.92
N SER A 24 10.85 13.86 8.70
CA SER A 24 12.07 13.50 8.00
C SER A 24 12.97 14.72 7.85
N ILE A 25 12.45 15.88 7.41
CA ILE A 25 13.23 17.11 7.18
C ILE A 25 14.07 17.55 8.39
N PHE A 26 13.66 17.17 9.61
CA PHE A 26 14.36 17.48 10.85
C PHE A 26 15.30 16.34 11.32
N PHE A 27 16.02 15.70 10.39
CA PHE A 27 16.91 14.54 10.62
C PHE A 27 18.02 14.75 11.66
N HIS A 28 18.31 15.99 12.07
CA HIS A 28 19.45 16.35 12.93
C HIS A 28 19.34 15.79 14.36
N HIS A 29 18.14 15.41 14.83
CA HIS A 29 17.98 14.79 16.13
C HIS A 29 17.62 13.29 16.03
N PRO A 30 18.37 12.39 16.72
CA PRO A 30 18.14 10.94 16.63
C PRO A 30 16.76 10.51 17.13
N LYS A 31 16.16 11.27 18.07
CA LYS A 31 14.79 11.02 18.54
C LYS A 31 13.75 11.32 17.45
N ILE A 32 13.96 12.37 16.66
CA ILE A 32 13.04 12.74 15.56
C ILE A 32 13.07 11.68 14.46
N LEU A 33 14.26 11.15 14.15
CA LEU A 33 14.42 10.06 13.18
C LEU A 33 13.66 8.79 13.60
N MET A 34 13.63 8.48 14.91
CA MET A 34 12.83 7.37 15.44
C MET A 34 11.33 7.59 15.22
N TYR A 35 10.79 8.78 15.52
CA TYR A 35 9.38 9.09 15.29
C TYR A 35 9.01 9.07 13.81
N CYS A 36 9.90 9.55 12.93
CA CYS A 36 9.72 9.49 11.48
C CYS A 36 9.52 8.04 10.99
N ASN A 37 10.39 7.11 11.41
CA ASN A 37 10.27 5.69 11.06
C ASN A 37 8.98 5.06 11.62
N LEU A 38 8.57 5.46 12.83
CA LEU A 38 7.30 5.02 13.41
C LEU A 38 6.10 5.51 12.60
N PHE A 39 6.10 6.77 12.16
CA PHE A 39 5.04 7.29 11.30
C PHE A 39 4.96 6.59 9.95
N TYR A 40 6.11 6.28 9.32
CA TYR A 40 6.13 5.45 8.11
C TYR A 40 5.59 4.04 8.38
N LEU A 41 5.96 3.41 9.49
CA LEU A 41 5.45 2.10 9.87
C LEU A 41 3.91 2.09 9.98
N VAL A 42 3.35 3.05 10.72
CA VAL A 42 1.88 3.20 10.88
C VAL A 42 1.21 3.45 9.53
N SER A 43 1.82 4.27 8.69
CA SER A 43 1.33 4.56 7.35
C SER A 43 1.20 3.28 6.52
N TYR A 44 2.28 2.50 6.40
CA TYR A 44 2.28 1.26 5.61
C TYR A 44 1.40 0.16 6.22
N LEU A 45 1.34 0.05 7.56
CA LEU A 45 0.40 -0.86 8.23
C LEU A 45 -1.06 -0.53 7.88
N SER A 46 -1.38 0.75 7.75
CA SER A 46 -2.73 1.18 7.36
C SER A 46 -3.08 0.77 5.93
N LEU A 47 -2.15 0.90 4.99
CA LEU A 47 -2.31 0.38 3.62
C LEU A 47 -2.46 -1.15 3.62
N LEU A 48 -1.66 -1.85 4.41
CA LEU A 48 -1.72 -3.30 4.54
C LEU A 48 -3.08 -3.75 5.07
N GLY A 49 -3.55 -3.15 6.16
CA GLY A 49 -4.88 -3.40 6.73
C GLY A 49 -6.00 -3.11 5.72
N PHE A 50 -5.87 -2.04 4.92
CA PHE A 50 -6.82 -1.72 3.86
C PHE A 50 -6.97 -2.87 2.84
N VAL A 51 -5.88 -3.51 2.43
CA VAL A 51 -5.95 -4.64 1.48
C VAL A 51 -6.46 -5.91 2.14
N LEU A 52 -5.99 -6.20 3.35
CA LEU A 52 -6.39 -7.41 4.08
C LEU A 52 -7.90 -7.46 4.32
N THR A 53 -8.52 -6.34 4.68
CA THR A 53 -9.99 -6.26 4.86
C THR A 53 -10.78 -6.51 3.57
N LYS A 54 -10.15 -6.45 2.41
CA LYS A 54 -10.76 -6.69 1.09
C LYS A 54 -10.43 -8.06 0.51
N PHE A 55 -9.52 -8.79 1.13
CA PHE A 55 -9.07 -10.07 0.63
C PHE A 55 -10.06 -11.18 1.01
N LYS A 56 -10.71 -11.78 0.00
CA LYS A 56 -11.76 -12.81 0.18
C LYS A 56 -11.22 -14.26 0.11
N GLY A 57 -9.95 -14.46 0.42
CA GLY A 57 -9.28 -15.77 0.37
C GLY A 57 -8.53 -16.02 -0.95
N ILE A 58 -7.62 -16.99 -0.92
CA ILE A 58 -6.70 -17.36 -2.01
C ILE A 58 -7.34 -18.45 -2.86
N ARG A 59 -7.49 -18.21 -4.18
CA ARG A 59 -7.94 -19.22 -5.15
C ARG A 59 -6.95 -19.34 -6.31
N PHE A 60 -5.66 -19.48 -6.03
CA PHE A 60 -4.63 -19.61 -7.08
C PHE A 60 -4.19 -21.05 -7.22
N GLY A 61 -3.77 -21.44 -8.44
CA GLY A 61 -3.22 -22.77 -8.70
C GLY A 61 -1.92 -23.01 -7.92
N MET A 62 -1.65 -24.28 -7.60
CA MET A 62 -0.50 -24.73 -6.79
C MET A 62 0.85 -24.17 -7.28
N LEU A 63 1.08 -24.16 -8.60
CA LEU A 63 2.27 -23.58 -9.25
C LEU A 63 2.51 -22.11 -8.87
N LEU A 64 1.43 -21.32 -8.86
CA LEU A 64 1.48 -19.90 -8.55
C LEU A 64 1.77 -19.67 -7.05
N GLY A 65 1.22 -20.53 -6.20
CA GLY A 65 1.51 -20.53 -4.76
C GLY A 65 2.99 -20.83 -4.46
N VAL A 66 3.55 -21.85 -5.11
CA VAL A 66 4.98 -22.18 -4.99
C VAL A 66 5.85 -21.01 -5.45
N TYR A 67 5.51 -20.38 -6.58
CA TYR A 67 6.22 -19.18 -7.05
C TYR A 67 6.22 -18.05 -6.01
N LEU A 68 5.06 -17.77 -5.38
CA LEU A 68 4.99 -16.79 -4.30
C LEU A 68 5.92 -17.16 -3.14
N VAL A 69 5.91 -18.41 -2.70
CA VAL A 69 6.76 -18.87 -1.59
C VAL A 69 8.24 -18.67 -1.92
N VAL A 70 8.67 -19.04 -3.13
CA VAL A 70 10.06 -18.85 -3.57
C VAL A 70 10.44 -17.37 -3.58
N VAL A 71 9.60 -16.52 -4.16
CA VAL A 71 9.82 -15.06 -4.17
C VAL A 71 9.88 -14.51 -2.75
N PHE A 72 8.99 -14.96 -1.85
CA PHE A 72 8.98 -14.54 -0.45
C PHE A 72 10.29 -14.92 0.25
N VAL A 73 10.75 -16.16 0.13
CA VAL A 73 12.00 -16.65 0.74
C VAL A 73 13.19 -15.83 0.25
N ILE A 74 13.31 -15.58 -1.05
CA ILE A 74 14.39 -14.76 -1.62
C ILE A 74 14.33 -13.34 -1.05
N ASN A 75 13.16 -12.72 -0.99
CA ASN A 75 13.01 -11.37 -0.43
C ASN A 75 13.32 -11.32 1.07
N THR A 76 12.92 -12.32 1.84
CA THR A 76 13.27 -12.42 3.27
C THR A 76 14.78 -12.57 3.47
N TYR A 77 15.46 -13.37 2.64
CA TYR A 77 16.91 -13.50 2.68
C TYR A 77 17.63 -12.19 2.36
N LEU A 78 17.22 -11.49 1.30
CA LEU A 78 17.78 -10.18 0.95
C LEU A 78 17.56 -9.15 2.08
N LEU A 79 16.41 -9.20 2.73
CA LEU A 79 16.09 -8.31 3.85
C LEU A 79 16.90 -8.64 5.10
N TYR A 80 17.21 -9.92 5.34
CA TYR A 80 18.14 -10.33 6.39
C TYR A 80 19.55 -9.80 6.12
N GLN A 81 20.05 -9.91 4.88
CA GLN A 81 21.35 -9.34 4.50
C GLN A 81 21.37 -7.83 4.73
N LEU A 82 20.33 -7.12 4.32
CA LEU A 82 20.20 -5.69 4.58
C LEU A 82 20.22 -5.37 6.08
N TYR A 83 19.51 -6.16 6.90
CA TYR A 83 19.53 -6.01 8.36
C TYR A 83 20.94 -6.16 8.95
N THR A 84 21.71 -7.16 8.53
CA THR A 84 23.08 -7.37 9.03
C THR A 84 24.01 -6.19 8.73
N VAL A 85 23.89 -5.58 7.55
CA VAL A 85 24.64 -4.38 7.18
C VAL A 85 24.24 -3.20 8.06
N LEU A 86 22.94 -3.04 8.30
CA LEU A 86 22.45 -1.93 9.11
C LEU A 86 22.78 -2.03 10.59
N ASP A 87 22.74 -3.25 11.15
CA ASP A 87 23.12 -3.52 12.53
C ASP A 87 24.59 -3.15 12.79
N GLY A 88 25.45 -3.34 11.80
CA GLY A 88 26.85 -2.91 11.86
C GLY A 88 27.08 -1.39 11.79
N ILE A 89 26.12 -0.61 11.29
CA ILE A 89 26.27 0.84 11.05
C ILE A 89 25.55 1.67 12.11
N ILE A 90 24.36 1.23 12.56
CA ILE A 90 23.49 2.02 13.43
C ILE A 90 23.67 1.59 14.89
N LYS A 91 24.24 2.48 15.72
CA LYS A 91 24.52 2.20 17.14
C LYS A 91 23.29 2.04 18.04
N ASN A 92 22.10 2.41 17.59
CA ASN A 92 20.87 2.36 18.39
C ASN A 92 19.94 1.21 17.94
N PRO A 93 19.79 0.14 18.72
CA PRO A 93 19.05 -1.06 18.32
C PRO A 93 17.56 -0.80 18.11
N ILE A 94 16.96 0.14 18.83
CA ILE A 94 15.53 0.50 18.68
C ILE A 94 15.29 1.17 17.32
N MET A 95 16.24 2.00 16.88
CA MET A 95 16.16 2.67 15.58
C MET A 95 16.26 1.66 14.43
N VAL A 96 17.17 0.69 14.54
CA VAL A 96 17.30 -0.42 13.58
C VAL A 96 16.01 -1.26 13.54
N MET A 97 15.40 -1.51 14.71
CA MET A 97 14.16 -2.28 14.79
C MET A 97 13.00 -1.58 14.05
N PHE A 98 12.74 -0.29 14.34
CA PHE A 98 11.68 0.46 13.63
C PHE A 98 11.98 0.62 12.15
N PHE A 99 13.26 0.72 11.80
CA PHE A 99 13.67 0.71 10.42
C PHE A 99 13.31 -0.62 9.74
N GLY A 100 13.76 -1.74 10.28
CA GLY A 100 13.49 -3.07 9.73
C GLY A 100 11.99 -3.38 9.65
N LEU A 101 11.23 -3.03 10.69
CA LEU A 101 9.78 -3.27 10.74
C LEU A 101 9.02 -2.56 9.62
N HIS A 102 9.35 -1.30 9.30
CA HIS A 102 8.64 -0.62 8.22
C HIS A 102 9.03 -1.16 6.85
N THR A 103 10.28 -1.57 6.65
CA THR A 103 10.73 -2.26 5.43
C THR A 103 10.00 -3.60 5.24
N VAL A 104 9.92 -4.41 6.30
CA VAL A 104 9.20 -5.69 6.30
C VAL A 104 7.72 -5.46 5.97
N THR A 105 7.11 -4.44 6.57
CA THR A 105 5.70 -4.10 6.30
C THR A 105 5.47 -3.78 4.82
N LEU A 106 6.39 -3.07 4.18
CA LEU A 106 6.34 -2.80 2.73
C LEU A 106 6.47 -4.07 1.90
N VAL A 107 7.40 -4.97 2.24
CA VAL A 107 7.55 -6.27 1.55
C VAL A 107 6.27 -7.10 1.66
N ILE A 108 5.69 -7.19 2.85
CA ILE A 108 4.41 -7.88 3.05
C ILE A 108 3.31 -7.18 2.26
N LEU A 109 3.29 -5.84 2.21
CA LEU A 109 2.33 -5.09 1.42
C LEU A 109 2.40 -5.45 -0.07
N ALA A 110 3.58 -5.51 -0.67
CA ALA A 110 3.70 -5.95 -2.06
C ALA A 110 3.31 -7.40 -2.26
N PHE A 111 3.67 -8.29 -1.32
CA PHE A 111 3.29 -9.70 -1.38
C PHE A 111 1.77 -9.90 -1.35
N VAL A 112 1.10 -9.24 -0.40
CA VAL A 112 -0.37 -9.25 -0.29
C VAL A 112 -1.00 -8.62 -1.53
N SER A 113 -0.46 -7.50 -2.03
CA SER A 113 -0.94 -6.86 -3.25
C SER A 113 -0.81 -7.75 -4.48
N PHE A 114 0.29 -8.50 -4.57
CA PHE A 114 0.53 -9.47 -5.62
C PHE A 114 -0.44 -10.65 -5.54
N ALA A 115 -0.67 -11.19 -4.34
CA ALA A 115 -1.69 -12.20 -4.11
C ALA A 115 -3.10 -11.69 -4.50
N VAL A 116 -3.45 -10.45 -4.16
CA VAL A 116 -4.74 -9.84 -4.55
C VAL A 116 -4.86 -9.69 -6.06
N TYR A 117 -3.78 -9.28 -6.73
CA TYR A 117 -3.71 -9.20 -8.17
C TYR A 117 -4.01 -10.56 -8.82
N LEU A 118 -3.32 -11.61 -8.39
CA LEU A 118 -3.52 -12.96 -8.91
C LEU A 118 -4.92 -13.53 -8.67
N ASN A 119 -5.61 -13.08 -7.62
CA ASN A 119 -6.97 -13.54 -7.31
C ASN A 119 -8.05 -12.96 -8.20
N SER A 120 -7.88 -11.69 -8.54
CA SER A 120 -9.00 -10.87 -9.00
C SER A 120 -8.78 -10.34 -10.40
N ASP A 121 -7.52 -10.28 -10.86
CA ASP A 121 -7.08 -9.77 -12.16
C ASP A 121 -7.84 -8.52 -12.61
N THR A 122 -8.12 -7.62 -11.66
CA THR A 122 -8.82 -6.38 -11.95
C THR A 122 -7.85 -5.24 -12.18
N LYS A 123 -8.22 -4.28 -13.02
CA LYS A 123 -7.47 -3.01 -13.19
C LYS A 123 -7.15 -2.34 -11.85
N SER A 124 -8.03 -2.44 -10.85
CA SER A 124 -7.77 -1.89 -9.52
C SER A 124 -6.68 -2.65 -8.77
N SER A 125 -6.62 -3.97 -8.90
CA SER A 125 -5.61 -4.79 -8.23
C SER A 125 -4.22 -4.57 -8.85
N ILE A 126 -4.15 -4.40 -10.18
CA ILE A 126 -2.92 -4.01 -10.89
C ILE A 126 -2.42 -2.65 -10.39
N LEU A 127 -3.29 -1.63 -10.33
CA LEU A 127 -2.92 -0.30 -9.85
C LEU A 127 -2.38 -0.33 -8.42
N TYR A 128 -2.98 -1.15 -7.56
CA TYR A 128 -2.54 -1.30 -6.18
C TYR A 128 -1.19 -2.03 -6.09
N LEU A 129 -0.96 -3.06 -6.91
CA LEU A 129 0.33 -3.73 -7.01
C LEU A 129 1.43 -2.79 -7.50
N VAL A 130 1.19 -2.04 -8.57
CA VAL A 130 2.14 -1.06 -9.13
C VAL A 130 2.48 -0.01 -8.08
N MET A 131 1.48 0.50 -7.34
CA MET A 131 1.70 1.41 -6.20
C MET A 131 2.64 0.79 -5.15
N ALA A 132 2.40 -0.46 -4.73
CA ALA A 132 3.21 -1.13 -3.73
C ALA A 132 4.66 -1.33 -4.20
N LEU A 133 4.85 -1.71 -5.47
CA LEU A 133 6.16 -1.84 -6.10
C LEU A 133 6.90 -0.49 -6.15
N CYS A 134 6.23 0.59 -6.55
CA CYS A 134 6.81 1.94 -6.54
C CYS A 134 7.34 2.33 -5.16
N PHE A 135 6.58 2.05 -4.09
CA PHE A 135 7.03 2.35 -2.72
C PHE A 135 8.21 1.50 -2.28
N ILE A 136 8.22 0.19 -2.60
CA ILE A 136 9.37 -0.67 -2.29
C ILE A 136 10.61 -0.20 -3.02
N PHE A 137 10.53 0.01 -4.34
CA PHE A 137 11.69 0.42 -5.13
C PHE A 137 12.23 1.78 -4.68
N SER A 138 11.34 2.73 -4.36
CA SER A 138 11.74 4.00 -3.75
C SER A 138 12.53 3.79 -2.46
N LYS A 139 12.05 2.93 -1.54
CA LYS A 139 12.78 2.65 -0.28
C LYS A 139 14.10 1.91 -0.50
N VAL A 140 14.18 0.98 -1.44
CA VAL A 140 15.44 0.32 -1.78
C VAL A 140 16.46 1.34 -2.29
N LEU A 141 16.05 2.27 -3.15
CA LEU A 141 16.93 3.34 -3.63
C LEU A 141 17.36 4.29 -2.51
N PHE A 142 16.45 4.63 -1.60
CA PHE A 142 16.79 5.37 -0.38
C PHE A 142 17.89 4.65 0.41
N TYR A 143 17.84 3.32 0.54
CA TYR A 143 18.89 2.58 1.25
C TYR A 143 20.22 2.56 0.50
N ILE A 144 20.19 2.29 -0.80
CA ILE A 144 21.39 2.33 -1.63
C ILE A 144 22.05 3.70 -1.52
N ARG A 145 21.26 4.78 -1.59
CA ARG A 145 21.74 6.14 -1.46
C ARG A 145 22.41 6.44 -0.13
N ASN A 146 21.75 6.13 0.98
CA ASN A 146 22.23 6.54 2.31
C ASN A 146 23.36 5.66 2.84
N TYR A 147 23.49 4.41 2.37
CA TYR A 147 24.43 3.43 2.94
C TYR A 147 25.50 2.92 1.97
N TYR A 148 25.32 3.08 0.65
CA TYR A 148 26.26 2.53 -0.34
C TYR A 148 26.83 3.59 -1.28
N ILE A 149 25.97 4.26 -2.06
CA ILE A 149 26.39 5.16 -3.14
C ILE A 149 25.61 6.47 -3.03
N TYR A 150 26.28 7.52 -2.56
CA TYR A 150 25.67 8.84 -2.49
C TYR A 150 25.71 9.51 -3.87
N ASP A 151 24.66 9.33 -4.66
CA ASP A 151 24.52 9.95 -5.99
C ASP A 151 23.18 10.70 -6.12
N TRP A 152 23.23 11.90 -6.70
CA TRP A 152 22.06 12.77 -6.90
C TRP A 152 21.04 12.19 -7.89
N SER A 153 21.47 11.39 -8.86
CA SER A 153 20.56 10.71 -9.79
C SER A 153 19.63 9.74 -9.06
N LEU A 154 20.14 9.03 -8.04
CA LEU A 154 19.34 8.11 -7.22
C LEU A 154 18.27 8.85 -6.41
N VAL A 155 18.57 10.06 -5.94
CA VAL A 155 17.59 10.93 -5.25
C VAL A 155 16.41 11.23 -6.16
N LEU A 156 16.67 11.61 -7.41
CA LEU A 156 15.60 11.95 -8.36
C LEU A 156 14.73 10.73 -8.69
N ILE A 157 15.34 9.57 -8.92
CA ILE A 157 14.62 8.32 -9.24
C ILE A 157 13.79 7.86 -8.03
N GLU A 158 14.35 7.93 -6.83
CA GLU A 158 13.63 7.64 -5.59
C GLU A 158 12.38 8.51 -5.42
N LEU A 159 12.53 9.83 -5.64
CA LEU A 159 11.46 10.79 -5.48
C LEU A 159 10.37 10.60 -6.54
N PHE A 160 10.79 10.29 -7.77
CA PHE A 160 9.89 9.98 -8.88
C PHE A 160 9.08 8.71 -8.59
N LEU A 161 9.72 7.64 -8.09
CA LEU A 161 9.05 6.40 -7.70
C LEU A 161 8.08 6.62 -6.53
N TYR A 162 8.49 7.35 -5.49
CA TYR A 162 7.63 7.64 -4.34
C TYR A 162 6.38 8.42 -4.78
N SER A 163 6.59 9.50 -5.54
CA SER A 163 5.52 10.35 -6.04
C SER A 163 4.63 9.61 -7.04
N GLY A 164 5.22 8.77 -7.91
CA GLY A 164 4.49 7.86 -8.80
C GLY A 164 3.58 6.91 -8.02
N GLY A 165 4.09 6.31 -6.94
CA GLY A 165 3.31 5.46 -6.04
C GLY A 165 2.09 6.18 -5.45
N LEU A 166 2.26 7.43 -4.99
CA LEU A 166 1.15 8.26 -4.52
C LEU A 166 0.11 8.54 -5.62
N ILE A 167 0.56 8.86 -6.84
CA ILE A 167 -0.33 9.07 -7.98
C ILE A 167 -1.16 7.81 -8.27
N PHE A 168 -0.52 6.63 -8.28
CA PHE A 168 -1.23 5.35 -8.47
C PHE A 168 -2.24 5.08 -7.36
N LEU A 169 -1.91 5.41 -6.10
CA LEU A 169 -2.85 5.31 -4.98
C LEU A 169 -4.09 6.19 -5.20
N PHE A 170 -3.89 7.45 -5.58
CA PHE A 170 -5.00 8.37 -5.87
C PHE A 170 -5.86 7.85 -7.03
N TYR A 171 -5.21 7.38 -8.11
CA TYR A 171 -5.92 6.85 -9.26
C TYR A 171 -6.72 5.58 -8.90
N TYR A 172 -6.15 4.71 -8.07
CA TYR A 172 -6.85 3.56 -7.48
C TYR A 172 -8.10 3.99 -6.71
N MET A 173 -7.99 5.00 -5.84
CA MET A 173 -9.12 5.52 -5.05
C MET A 173 -10.24 6.05 -5.94
N VAL A 174 -9.90 6.85 -6.96
CA VAL A 174 -10.86 7.41 -7.90
C VAL A 174 -11.60 6.29 -8.64
N ASN A 175 -10.88 5.27 -9.12
CA ASN A 175 -11.49 4.14 -9.83
C ASN A 175 -12.43 3.33 -8.94
N LYS A 176 -12.04 3.05 -7.69
CA LYS A 176 -12.92 2.35 -6.73
C LYS A 176 -14.16 3.17 -6.39
N ASN A 177 -14.02 4.48 -6.17
CA ASN A 177 -15.15 5.35 -5.87
C ASN A 177 -16.12 5.48 -7.05
N LYS A 178 -15.63 5.58 -8.29
CA LYS A 178 -16.46 5.56 -9.50
C LYS A 178 -17.23 4.24 -9.63
N ALA A 179 -16.58 3.10 -9.42
CA ALA A 179 -17.22 1.79 -9.47
C ALA A 179 -18.33 1.65 -8.42
N LYS A 180 -18.09 2.10 -7.18
CA LYS A 180 -19.08 2.06 -6.10
C LYS A 180 -20.28 2.95 -6.38
N LYS A 181 -20.07 4.18 -6.87
CA LYS A 181 -21.17 5.08 -7.27
C LYS A 181 -22.03 4.49 -8.38
N ARG A 182 -21.41 3.83 -9.37
CA ARG A 182 -22.14 3.10 -10.42
C ARG A 182 -23.00 1.97 -9.83
N ALA A 183 -22.43 1.16 -8.94
CA ALA A 183 -23.16 0.08 -8.27
C ALA A 183 -24.34 0.59 -7.43
N GLN A 184 -24.15 1.70 -6.70
CA GLN A 184 -25.23 2.35 -5.94
C GLN A 184 -26.35 2.84 -6.86
N LYS A 185 -26.00 3.48 -7.98
CA LYS A 185 -26.98 3.97 -8.96
C LYS A 185 -27.80 2.82 -9.57
N ILE A 186 -27.14 1.71 -9.91
CA ILE A 186 -27.84 0.50 -10.42
C ILE A 186 -28.77 -0.06 -9.35
N ARG A 187 -28.32 -0.17 -8.09
CA ARG A 187 -29.16 -0.66 -6.99
C ARG A 187 -30.39 0.21 -6.74
N SER A 188 -30.24 1.54 -6.82
CA SER A 188 -31.39 2.45 -6.71
C SER A 188 -32.38 2.30 -7.87
N TYR A 189 -31.91 2.11 -9.11
CA TYR A 189 -32.81 1.84 -10.23
C TYR A 189 -33.55 0.52 -10.04
N ASN A 190 -32.84 -0.57 -9.70
CA ASN A 190 -33.47 -1.88 -9.49
C ASN A 190 -34.54 -1.84 -8.38
N PHE A 191 -34.31 -1.07 -7.31
CA PHE A 191 -35.30 -0.88 -6.25
C PHE A 191 -36.56 -0.15 -6.75
N VAL A 192 -36.40 0.90 -7.56
CA VAL A 192 -37.54 1.64 -8.14
C VAL A 192 -38.33 0.74 -9.10
N PHE A 193 -37.65 -0.02 -9.97
CA PHE A 193 -38.30 -0.94 -10.90
C PHE A 193 -39.03 -2.09 -10.18
N ALA A 194 -38.47 -2.63 -9.09
CA ALA A 194 -39.14 -3.65 -8.29
C ALA A 194 -40.45 -3.12 -7.69
N LYS A 195 -40.41 -1.92 -7.11
CA LYS A 195 -41.59 -1.26 -6.52
C LYS A 195 -42.69 -0.97 -7.54
N GLN A 196 -42.32 -0.59 -8.78
CA GLN A 196 -43.29 -0.37 -9.85
C GLN A 196 -43.99 -1.66 -10.29
N LYS A 197 -43.29 -2.79 -10.32
CA LYS A 197 -43.89 -4.09 -10.64
C LYS A 197 -44.88 -4.56 -9.58
N GLU A 198 -44.55 -4.37 -8.30
CA GLU A 198 -45.47 -4.68 -7.19
C GLU A 198 -46.76 -3.85 -7.29
N GLN A 199 -46.66 -2.55 -7.57
CA GLN A 199 -47.83 -1.68 -7.73
C GLN A 199 -48.71 -2.07 -8.93
N GLN A 200 -48.12 -2.50 -10.05
CA GLN A 200 -48.88 -2.97 -11.21
C GLN A 200 -49.57 -4.32 -11.00
N GLN A 201 -49.09 -5.15 -10.08
CA GLN A 201 -49.74 -6.42 -9.73
C GLN A 201 -50.94 -6.20 -8.80
N VAL A 202 -50.84 -5.26 -7.84
CA VAL A 202 -51.95 -4.89 -6.97
C VAL A 202 -53.10 -4.25 -7.76
N LEU A 203 -52.80 -3.48 -8.80
CA LEU A 203 -53.81 -2.85 -9.67
C LEU A 203 -54.55 -3.82 -10.61
N LYS A 204 -54.10 -5.07 -10.72
CA LYS A 204 -54.69 -6.10 -11.58
C LYS A 204 -55.51 -7.14 -10.81
N GLN A 205 -55.61 -7.01 -9.48
CA GLN A 205 -56.48 -7.79 -8.61
C GLN A 205 -57.70 -6.97 -8.25
#